data_AF-A0A955QJ28-F1
#
_entry.id   AF-A0A955QJ28-F1
#
_cell.length_a   1.000
_cell.length_b   1.000
_cell.length_c   1.000
_cell.angle_alpha   90.00
_cell.angle_beta   90.00
_cell.angle_gamma   90.00
#
_symmetry.space_group_name_H-M   'P 1'
#
loop_
_entity.id
_entity.type
_entity.pdbx_description
1 polymer ?
#
loop_
_entity_poly.entity_id
_entity_poly.type
_entity_poly.pdbx_seq_one_letter_code
_entity_poly.pdbx_strand_id
1 'polypeptide(L)' 'MSMLVRKCPKCSKLFWKKEEEVQYVDENTLKVVCNHCQQVLRIPLITQGANAGAPKMGH' A
#
# COMPACT_ATOMS: atom_id res chain seq x y z
N MET A 1 5.83 9.24 13.24
CA MET A 1 6.02 8.67 11.90
C MET A 1 4.92 7.66 11.64
N SER A 2 4.04 7.91 10.66
CA SER A 2 3.02 6.97 10.20
C SER A 2 3.66 5.86 9.37
N MET A 3 3.27 4.60 9.65
CA MET A 3 3.63 3.45 8.83
C MET A 3 2.47 3.12 7.90
N LEU A 4 2.76 3.03 6.61
CA LEU A 4 1.81 2.64 5.58
C LEU A 4 1.94 1.13 5.31
N VAL A 5 0.83 0.41 5.42
CA VAL A 5 0.75 -1.00 5.03
C VAL A 5 0.27 -1.06 3.58
N ARG A 6 1.03 -1.74 2.72
CA ARG A 6 0.70 -1.90 1.30
C ARG A 6 0.85 -3.35 0.85
N LYS A 7 0.08 -3.74 -0.15
CA LYS A 7 0.21 -5.03 -0.85
C LYS A 7 0.96 -4.83 -2.15
N CYS A 8 2.03 -5.60 -2.36
CA CYS A 8 2.75 -5.58 -3.62
C CYS A 8 1.94 -6.31 -4.71
N PRO A 9 1.58 -5.67 -5.83
CA PRO A 9 0.87 -6.34 -6.93
C PRO A 9 1.76 -7.34 -7.69
N LYS A 10 3.08 -7.30 -7.51
CA LYS A 10 4.03 -8.19 -8.19
C LYS A 10 4.28 -9.50 -7.44
N CYS A 11 4.52 -9.43 -6.13
CA CYS A 11 4.81 -10.62 -5.32
C CYS A 11 3.69 -10.99 -4.34
N SER A 12 2.57 -10.25 -4.35
CA SER A 12 1.39 -10.45 -3.50
C SER A 12 1.63 -10.36 -1.99
N LYS A 13 2.86 -10.10 -1.54
CA LYS A 13 3.22 -9.94 -0.12
C LYS A 13 2.86 -8.54 0.39
N LEU A 14 2.49 -8.49 1.66
CA LEU A 14 2.32 -7.25 2.41
C LEU A 14 3.69 -6.72 2.83
N PHE A 15 3.82 -5.40 2.86
CA PHE A 15 5.03 -4.73 3.36
C PHE A 15 4.67 -3.38 4.00
N TRP A 16 5.53 -2.94 4.90
CA TRP A 16 5.42 -1.68 5.63
C TRP A 16 6.45 -0.70 5.08
N LYS A 17 6.02 0.54 4.89
CA LYS A 17 6.88 1.66 4.54
C LYS A 17 6.51 2.88 5.35
N LYS A 18 7.52 3.66 5.74
CA LYS A 18 7.27 4.97 6.33
C LYS A 18 6.72 5.90 5.26
N GLU A 19 5.92 6.86 5.67
CA GLU A 19 5.38 7.87 4.77
C GLU A 19 6.47 8.72 4.08
N GLU A 20 7.60 8.94 4.74
CA GLU A 20 8.77 9.61 4.17
C GLU A 20 9.52 8.79 3.10
N GLU A 21 9.31 7.46 3.06
CA GLU A 21 9.96 6.56 2.10
C GLU A 21 9.11 6.33 0.84
N VAL A 22 7.93 6.94 0.76
CA VAL A 22 7.04 6.83 -0.39
C VAL A 22 7.01 8.15 -1.17
N GLN A 23 6.92 8.05 -2.49
CA GLN A 23 6.87 9.20 -3.37
C GLN A 23 5.49 9.29 -4.03
N TYR A 24 4.79 10.41 -3.89
CA TYR A 24 3.56 10.66 -4.63
C TYR A 24 3.91 11.21 -6.02
N VAL A 25 3.56 10.46 -7.08
CA VAL A 25 3.82 10.90 -8.47
C VAL A 25 2.69 11.77 -9.03
N ASP A 26 1.50 11.62 -8.47
CA ASP A 26 0.33 12.47 -8.64
C ASP A 26 -0.56 12.34 -7.38
N GLU A 27 -1.64 13.12 -7.32
CA GLU A 27 -2.58 13.16 -6.21
C GLU A 27 -3.23 11.79 -5.88
N ASN A 28 -3.22 10.85 -6.83
CA ASN A 28 -3.89 9.55 -6.74
C ASN A 28 -2.93 8.37 -6.83
N THR A 29 -1.61 8.58 -6.93
CA THR A 29 -0.66 7.49 -7.18
C THR A 29 0.60 7.59 -6.33
N LEU A 30 0.85 6.51 -5.60
CA LEU A 30 2.01 6.28 -4.76
C LEU A 30 3.05 5.44 -5.50
N LYS A 31 4.28 5.94 -5.59
CA LYS A 31 5.46 5.20 -6.02
C LYS A 31 6.26 4.74 -4.80
N VAL A 32 6.56 3.44 -4.75
CA VAL A 32 7.26 2.82 -3.62
C VAL A 32 8.06 1.59 -4.06
N VAL A 33 9.17 1.30 -3.38
CA VAL A 33 9.95 0.07 -3.60
C VAL A 33 9.47 -1.02 -2.64
N CYS A 34 9.21 -2.22 -3.17
CA CYS A 34 8.84 -3.38 -2.38
C CYS A 34 10.07 -3.98 -1.66
N ASN A 35 9.99 -4.17 -0.34
CA ASN A 35 11.08 -4.80 0.43
C ASN A 35 11.29 -6.30 0.12
N HIS A 36 10.35 -6.96 -0.57
CA HIS A 36 10.42 -8.40 -0.85
C HIS A 36 11.01 -8.71 -2.23
N CYS A 37 10.51 -8.04 -3.27
CA CYS A 37 10.92 -8.30 -4.65
C CYS A 37 11.77 -7.18 -5.25
N GLN A 38 12.01 -6.12 -4.49
CA GLN A 38 12.82 -4.95 -4.88
C GLN A 38 12.32 -4.23 -6.14
N GLN A 39 11.11 -4.54 -6.58
CA GLN A 39 10.46 -3.88 -7.72
C GLN A 39 9.93 -2.51 -7.32
N VAL A 40 10.02 -1.56 -8.25
CA VAL A 40 9.38 -0.25 -8.14
C VAL A 40 7.90 -0.40 -8.49
N LEU A 41 7.05 -0.03 -7.55
CA LEU A 41 5.60 -0.14 -7.66
C LEU A 41 4.99 1.25 -7.84
N ARG A 42 3.94 1.34 -8.67
CA ARG A 42 2.99 2.45 -8.69
C ARG A 42 1.65 1.91 -8.20
N ILE A 43 1.21 2.37 -7.04
CA ILE A 43 0.00 1.90 -6.36
C ILE A 43 -0.99 3.06 -6.34
N PRO A 44 -2.18 2.92 -6.95
CA PRO A 44 -3.20 3.94 -6.83
C PRO A 44 -3.65 4.06 -5.37
N LEU A 45 -3.79 5.28 -4.90
CA LEU A 45 -4.42 5.66 -3.64
C LEU A 45 -5.93 5.54 -3.82
N ILE A 46 -6.43 4.35 -4.14
CA ILE A 46 -7.87 4.12 -4.14
C ILE A 46 -8.33 4.44 -2.71
N THR A 47 -9.24 5.40 -2.59
CA THR A 47 -9.82 5.81 -1.31
C THR A 47 -10.23 4.56 -0.54
N GLN A 48 -9.80 4.50 0.72
CA GLN A 48 -10.17 3.46 1.68
C GLN A 48 -11.70 3.38 1.75
N GLY A 49 -12.32 2.48 0.98
CA GLY A 49 -13.78 2.39 0.87
C GLY A 49 -14.29 1.12 0.19
N ALA A 50 -13.59 0.60 -0.82
CA ALA A 50 -14.07 -0.62 -1.49
C ALA A 50 -13.69 -1.93 -0.76
N ASN A 51 -12.53 -1.95 -0.07
CA ASN A 51 -11.98 -3.16 0.55
C ASN A 51 -11.75 -3.04 2.06
N ALA A 52 -12.23 -1.97 2.71
CA ALA A 52 -12.35 -1.91 4.16
C ALA A 52 -13.56 -2.72 4.67
N GLY A 53 -13.85 -3.85 4.01
CA GLY A 53 -14.66 -4.91 4.58
C GLY A 53 -13.84 -5.56 5.68
N ALA A 54 -13.80 -4.92 6.85
CA ALA A 54 -13.42 -5.60 8.07
C ALA A 54 -14.15 -6.96 8.11
N PRO A 55 -13.54 -8.04 8.60
CA PRO A 55 -14.32 -9.24 8.88
C PRO A 55 -15.48 -8.79 9.78
N LYS A 56 -16.73 -9.06 9.38
CA LYS A 56 -17.85 -8.95 10.31
C LYS A 56 -17.51 -9.95 11.42
N MET A 57 -17.03 -9.47 12.56
CA MET A 57 -16.87 -10.27 13.77
C MET A 57 -18.29 -10.75 14.10
N GLY A 58 -18.61 -11.96 13.65
CA GLY A 58 -19.83 -12.65 13.98
C GLY A 58 -19.87 -12.84 15.48
N HIS A 59 -21.00 -12.46 16.07
CA HIS A 59 -21.32 -12.65 17.48
C HIS A 59 -21.65 -14.12 17.74
#